data_AF-A0A533YLM4-F1
#
_entry.id   AF-A0A533YLM4-F1
#
_cell.length_a   1.000
_cell.length_b   1.000
_cell.length_c   1.000
_cell.angle_alpha   90.00
_cell.angle_beta   90.00
_cell.angle_gamma   90.00
#
_symmetry.space_group_name_H-M   'P 1'
#
loop_
_entity.id
_entity.type
_entity.pdbx_description
1 polymer ?
#
loop_
_entity_poly.entity_id
_entity_poly.type
_entity_poly.pdbx_seq_one_letter_code
_entity_poly.pdbx_strand_id
1 'polypeptide(L)'
;MAKVAKSDVKRLRRFIEDLVASKPKVSKEIELNVISSLMKKVGFRGPENKPGTVRPFSHDLLVTNPMLLHGVFTVHIHGKKVPTILYRDFKQYMLPHIEDVLAQLEERGLIEEDPNV
;
A
#
# COMPACT_ATOMS: atom_id res chain seq x y z
N MET A 1 -9.43 -1.65 15.70
CA MET A 1 -8.91 -0.97 14.50
C MET A 1 -9.74 0.30 14.30
N ALA A 2 -9.10 1.45 14.03
CA ALA A 2 -9.83 2.70 13.79
C ALA A 2 -10.52 2.67 12.42
N LYS A 3 -11.63 3.41 12.28
CA LYS A 3 -12.24 3.62 10.97
C LYS A 3 -11.33 4.46 10.08
N VAL A 4 -11.43 4.25 8.78
CA VAL A 4 -10.63 4.91 7.75
C VAL A 4 -11.50 5.86 6.94
N ALA A 5 -11.01 7.07 6.67
CA ALA A 5 -11.71 8.06 5.89
C ALA A 5 -11.93 7.59 4.43
N LYS A 6 -13.17 7.72 3.93
CA LYS A 6 -13.54 7.35 2.56
C LYS A 6 -12.72 8.08 1.50
N SER A 7 -12.37 9.36 1.73
CA SER A 7 -11.52 10.12 0.82
C SER A 7 -10.12 9.51 0.66
N ASP A 8 -9.53 8.97 1.73
CA ASP A 8 -8.21 8.36 1.69
C ASP A 8 -8.22 7.01 0.99
N VAL A 9 -9.27 6.20 1.21
CA VAL A 9 -9.53 4.97 0.43
C VAL A 9 -9.63 5.28 -1.06
N LYS A 10 -10.45 6.28 -1.44
CA LYS A 10 -10.63 6.69 -2.84
C LYS A 10 -9.32 7.17 -3.47
N ARG A 11 -8.51 7.95 -2.74
CA ARG A 11 -7.22 8.44 -3.23
C ARG A 11 -6.24 7.30 -3.49
N LEU A 12 -6.14 6.32 -2.59
CA LEU A 12 -5.29 5.16 -2.79
C LEU A 12 -5.73 4.32 -3.99
N ARG A 13 -7.04 4.05 -4.11
CA ARG A 13 -7.60 3.34 -5.28
C ARG A 13 -7.27 4.03 -6.58
N ARG A 14 -7.56 5.33 -6.67
CA ARG A 14 -7.27 6.12 -7.87
C ARG A 14 -5.79 6.10 -8.23
N PHE A 15 -4.90 6.23 -7.25
CA PHE A 15 -3.46 6.13 -7.50
C PHE A 15 -3.07 4.77 -8.10
N ILE A 16 -3.61 3.68 -7.57
CA ILE A 16 -3.36 2.31 -8.06
C ILE A 16 -3.93 2.13 -9.47
N GLU A 17 -5.17 2.56 -9.69
CA GLU A 17 -5.85 2.49 -10.99
C GLU A 17 -5.07 3.25 -12.06
N ASP A 18 -4.68 4.50 -11.78
CA ASP A 18 -3.89 5.34 -12.69
C ASP A 18 -2.54 4.68 -13.01
N LEU A 19 -1.87 4.12 -11.99
CA LEU A 19 -0.60 3.42 -12.15
C LEU A 19 -0.75 2.16 -13.01
N VAL A 20 -1.74 1.32 -12.74
CA VAL A 20 -1.99 0.07 -13.50
C VAL A 20 -2.44 0.37 -14.92
N ALA A 21 -3.31 1.36 -15.12
CA ALA A 21 -3.82 1.78 -16.42
C ALA A 21 -2.70 2.31 -17.34
N SER A 22 -1.67 2.93 -16.77
CA SER A 22 -0.50 3.38 -17.53
C SER A 22 0.38 2.25 -18.11
N LYS A 23 0.11 0.99 -17.71
CA LYS A 23 0.85 -0.23 -18.11
C LYS A 23 2.38 -0.04 -18.12
N PRO A 24 3.00 0.32 -16.98
CA PRO A 24 4.45 0.52 -16.93
C PRO A 24 5.21 -0.74 -17.33
N LYS A 25 6.41 -0.56 -17.88
CA LYS A 25 7.35 -1.67 -18.04
C LYS A 25 7.65 -2.27 -16.67
N VAL A 26 7.84 -3.59 -16.60
CA VAL A 26 8.12 -4.31 -15.34
C VAL A 26 9.34 -3.79 -14.58
N SER A 27 10.32 -3.23 -15.29
CA SER A 27 11.55 -2.63 -14.74
C SER A 27 11.40 -1.14 -14.39
N LYS A 28 10.22 -0.55 -14.55
CA LYS A 28 9.99 0.86 -14.21
C LYS A 28 10.09 1.02 -12.70
N GLU A 29 10.91 1.95 -12.25
CA GLU A 29 10.94 2.39 -10.87
C GLU A 29 9.79 3.35 -10.58
N ILE A 30 9.10 3.12 -9.45
CA ILE A 30 7.99 3.92 -8.94
C ILE A 30 8.42 4.50 -7.60
N GLU A 31 8.24 5.80 -7.42
CA GLU A 31 8.54 6.47 -6.17
C GLU A 31 7.61 6.00 -5.04
N LEU A 32 8.20 5.57 -3.93
CA LEU A 32 7.43 5.01 -2.82
C LEU A 32 6.77 6.07 -1.93
N ASN A 33 7.21 7.32 -1.99
CA ASN A 33 6.75 8.38 -1.09
C ASN A 33 5.24 8.59 -1.16
N VAL A 34 4.69 8.68 -2.37
CA VAL A 34 3.25 8.93 -2.57
C VAL A 34 2.43 7.74 -2.09
N ILE A 35 2.74 6.53 -2.57
CA ILE A 35 1.96 5.34 -2.21
C ILE A 35 2.09 5.00 -0.72
N SER A 36 3.28 5.12 -0.13
CA SER A 36 3.47 4.85 1.31
C SER A 36 2.69 5.84 2.18
N SER A 37 2.62 7.11 1.77
CA SER A 37 1.81 8.13 2.43
C SER A 37 0.32 7.77 2.39
N LEU A 38 -0.18 7.36 1.22
CA LEU A 38 -1.58 6.94 1.05
C LEU A 38 -1.89 5.67 1.86
N MET A 39 -1.02 4.66 1.79
CA MET A 39 -1.13 3.43 2.59
C MET A 39 -1.16 3.73 4.10
N LYS A 40 -0.35 4.67 4.58
CA LYS A 40 -0.37 5.05 6.00
C LYS A 40 -1.72 5.58 6.44
N LYS A 41 -2.42 6.33 5.58
CA LYS A 41 -3.75 6.87 5.89
C LYS A 41 -4.84 5.80 5.94
N VAL A 42 -4.70 4.73 5.17
CA VAL A 42 -5.58 3.56 5.25
C VAL A 42 -5.15 2.53 6.30
N GLY A 43 -4.17 2.86 7.16
CA GLY A 43 -3.82 2.07 8.34
C GLY A 43 -2.57 1.19 8.21
N PHE A 44 -1.86 1.21 7.08
CA PHE A 44 -0.60 0.46 6.98
C PHE A 44 0.49 1.09 7.83
N ARG A 45 1.30 0.24 8.45
CA ARG A 45 2.50 0.64 9.19
C ARG A 45 3.73 0.14 8.43
N GLY A 46 4.67 1.04 8.20
CA GLY A 46 5.98 0.73 7.65
C GLY A 46 7.02 1.71 8.20
N PRO A 47 8.30 1.30 8.29
CA PRO A 47 9.39 2.19 8.64
C PRO A 47 9.61 3.23 7.52
N GLU A 48 10.44 4.24 7.78
CA GLU A 48 10.87 5.18 6.74
C GLU A 48 11.47 4.45 5.53
N ASN A 49 11.13 4.94 4.34
CA ASN A 49 11.60 4.40 3.07
C ASN A 49 13.07 4.77 2.84
N LYS A 50 13.99 3.99 3.42
CA LYS A 50 15.42 4.16 3.17
C LYS A 50 15.84 3.38 1.90
N PRO A 51 16.55 4.01 0.95
CA PRO A 51 16.96 3.34 -0.28
C PRO A 51 17.93 2.17 -0.03
N GLY A 52 17.91 1.16 -0.93
CA GLY A 52 18.84 0.02 -0.91
C GLY A 52 18.58 -1.00 0.20
N THR A 53 17.34 -1.13 0.65
CA THR A 53 16.99 -2.03 1.77
C THR A 53 15.68 -2.76 1.53
N VAL A 54 15.53 -3.92 2.15
CA VAL A 54 14.24 -4.63 2.24
C VAL A 54 13.45 -4.03 3.40
N ARG A 55 12.19 -3.63 3.16
CA ARG A 55 11.35 -2.98 4.18
C ARG A 55 10.06 -3.72 4.45
N PRO A 56 9.74 -4.00 5.72
CA PRO A 56 8.47 -4.59 6.10
C PRO A 56 7.35 -3.53 6.16
N PHE A 57 6.22 -3.86 5.58
CA PHE A 57 4.94 -3.18 5.74
C PHE A 57 3.98 -4.12 6.44
N SER A 58 3.09 -3.58 7.27
CA SER A 58 2.15 -4.37 8.07
C SER A 58 0.79 -3.71 8.14
N HIS A 59 -0.24 -4.50 8.37
CA HIS A 59 -1.60 -4.03 8.59
C HIS A 59 -2.38 -5.01 9.47
N ASP A 60 -3.22 -4.51 10.39
CA ASP A 60 -3.94 -5.37 11.34
C ASP A 60 -4.90 -6.36 10.64
N LEU A 61 -5.54 -5.94 9.53
CA LEU A 61 -6.39 -6.81 8.71
C LEU A 61 -5.63 -7.96 8.03
N LEU A 62 -4.32 -7.79 7.79
CA LEU A 62 -3.50 -8.83 7.17
C LEU A 62 -3.07 -9.92 8.15
N VAL A 63 -3.25 -9.73 9.47
CA VAL A 63 -2.86 -10.74 10.48
C VAL A 63 -3.61 -12.06 10.29
N THR A 64 -4.80 -12.01 9.71
CA THR A 64 -5.61 -13.20 9.40
C THR A 64 -5.19 -13.93 8.13
N ASN A 65 -4.28 -13.34 7.33
CA ASN A 65 -3.81 -13.94 6.08
C ASN A 65 -2.77 -15.03 6.40
N PRO A 66 -3.02 -16.31 6.09
CA PRO A 66 -2.14 -17.42 6.46
C PRO A 66 -0.79 -17.39 5.74
N MET A 67 -0.67 -16.60 4.66
CA MET A 67 0.58 -16.44 3.91
C MET A 67 1.49 -15.35 4.49
N LEU A 68 1.01 -14.56 5.46
CA LEU A 68 1.73 -13.45 6.05
C LEU A 68 2.00 -13.70 7.53
N LEU A 69 3.28 -13.67 7.91
CA LEU A 69 3.66 -13.75 9.32
C LEU A 69 3.26 -12.43 10.01
N HIS A 70 2.28 -12.49 10.91
CA HIS A 70 1.73 -11.32 11.63
C HIS A 70 1.24 -10.19 10.71
N GLY A 71 0.73 -10.53 9.52
CA GLY A 71 0.24 -9.53 8.57
C GLY A 71 1.32 -8.62 8.01
N VAL A 72 2.58 -9.08 8.02
CA VAL A 72 3.74 -8.36 7.49
C VAL A 72 4.10 -8.89 6.10
N PHE A 73 4.30 -7.98 5.15
CA PHE A 73 4.92 -8.26 3.86
C PHE A 73 6.14 -7.37 3.66
N THR A 74 7.07 -7.79 2.80
CA THR A 74 8.31 -7.04 2.57
C THR A 74 8.48 -6.68 1.12
N VAL A 75 9.00 -5.49 0.86
CA VAL A 75 9.39 -5.07 -0.50
C VAL A 75 10.84 -4.61 -0.54
N HIS A 76 11.46 -4.79 -1.70
CA HIS A 76 12.79 -4.25 -1.94
C HIS A 76 12.67 -2.79 -2.36
N ILE A 77 13.29 -1.90 -1.57
CA ILE A 77 13.41 -0.49 -1.90
C ILE A 77 14.70 -0.25 -2.67
N HIS A 78 14.55 0.27 -3.89
CA HIS A 78 15.59 0.72 -4.80
C HIS A 78 15.84 2.23 -4.68
N GLY A 79 16.65 2.75 -5.61
CA GLY A 79 17.04 4.15 -5.67
C GLY A 79 18.26 4.47 -4.78
N LYS A 80 18.93 5.60 -5.06
CA LYS A 80 20.05 6.11 -4.25
C LYS A 80 19.69 7.37 -3.45
N LYS A 81 18.74 8.16 -3.95
CA LYS A 81 18.31 9.45 -3.37
C LYS A 81 16.82 9.45 -3.02
N VAL A 82 15.99 8.96 -3.94
CA VAL A 82 14.55 8.79 -3.75
C VAL A 82 14.28 7.30 -3.62
N PRO A 83 13.54 6.85 -2.59
CA PRO A 83 13.19 5.45 -2.45
C PRO A 83 12.18 5.04 -3.52
N THR A 84 12.52 4.02 -4.28
CA THR A 84 11.68 3.49 -5.36
C THR A 84 11.40 2.00 -5.18
N ILE A 85 10.39 1.49 -5.87
CA ILE A 85 10.13 0.06 -6.03
C ILE A 85 10.01 -0.25 -7.52
N LEU A 86 10.47 -1.43 -7.95
CA LEU A 86 10.20 -1.87 -9.32
C LEU A 86 8.71 -2.16 -9.49
N TYR A 87 8.14 -1.79 -10.64
CA TYR A 87 6.73 -2.06 -10.93
C TYR A 87 6.37 -3.55 -10.82
N ARG A 88 7.28 -4.43 -11.24
CA ARG A 88 7.12 -5.88 -11.03
C ARG A 88 6.92 -6.22 -9.55
N ASP A 89 7.78 -5.69 -8.70
CA ASP A 89 7.80 -6.02 -7.28
C ASP A 89 6.62 -5.34 -6.55
N PHE A 90 6.21 -4.15 -6.99
CA PHE A 90 4.94 -3.53 -6.57
C PHE A 90 3.76 -4.45 -6.89
N LYS A 91 3.63 -4.89 -8.14
CA LYS A 91 2.51 -5.74 -8.59
C LYS A 91 2.48 -7.08 -7.87
N GLN A 92 3.65 -7.67 -7.60
CA GLN A 92 3.75 -9.00 -7.02
C GLN A 92 3.62 -9.01 -5.49
N TYR A 93 4.21 -8.03 -4.81
CA TYR A 93 4.41 -8.08 -3.35
C TYR A 93 3.72 -6.96 -2.57
N MET A 94 3.19 -5.93 -3.23
CA MET A 94 2.53 -4.81 -2.54
C MET A 94 1.06 -4.69 -2.92
N LEU A 95 0.76 -4.70 -4.21
CA LEU A 95 -0.61 -4.51 -4.72
C LEU A 95 -1.62 -5.52 -4.14
N PRO A 96 -1.36 -6.84 -4.10
CA PRO A 96 -2.36 -7.80 -3.62
C PRO A 96 -2.75 -7.56 -2.15
N HIS A 97 -1.80 -7.11 -1.33
CA HIS A 97 -2.05 -6.82 0.07
C HIS A 97 -2.78 -5.50 0.28
N ILE A 98 -2.56 -4.52 -0.61
CA ILE A 98 -3.37 -3.30 -0.61
C ILE A 98 -4.82 -3.62 -1.00
N GLU A 99 -5.02 -4.41 -2.06
CA GLU A 99 -6.36 -4.82 -2.51
C GLU A 99 -7.10 -5.62 -1.44
N ASP A 100 -6.43 -6.57 -0.79
CA ASP A 100 -6.98 -7.36 0.33
C ASP A 100 -7.43 -6.43 1.48
N VAL A 101 -6.59 -5.49 1.91
CA VAL A 101 -6.95 -4.54 2.96
C VAL A 101 -8.14 -3.67 2.55
N LEU A 102 -8.17 -3.16 1.32
CA LEU A 102 -9.28 -2.31 0.84
C LEU A 102 -10.60 -3.08 0.79
N ALA A 103 -10.58 -4.34 0.35
CA ALA A 103 -11.76 -5.21 0.35
C ALA A 103 -12.24 -5.47 1.78
N GLN A 104 -11.33 -5.84 2.69
CA GLN A 104 -11.68 -6.08 4.09
C GLN A 104 -12.19 -4.83 4.81
N LEU A 105 -11.71 -3.64 4.47
CA LEU A 105 -12.23 -2.38 5.01
C LEU A 105 -13.70 -2.16 4.61
N GLU A 106 -14.06 -2.47 3.36
CA GLU A 106 -15.44 -2.38 2.87
C GLU A 106 -16.34 -3.43 3.52
N GLU A 107 -15.94 -4.70 3.48
CA GLU A 107 -16.72 -5.82 4.01
C GLU A 107 -17.01 -5.67 5.51
N ARG A 108 -16.07 -5.11 6.27
CA ARG A 108 -16.20 -4.92 7.71
C ARG A 108 -16.84 -3.58 8.09
N GLY A 109 -17.26 -2.76 7.13
CA GLY A 109 -17.84 -1.43 7.39
C GLY A 109 -16.89 -0.49 8.14
N LEU A 110 -15.59 -0.62 7.91
CA LEU A 110 -14.54 0.17 8.57
C LEU A 110 -14.22 1.48 7.82
N ILE A 111 -14.96 1.78 6.76
CA ILE A 111 -14.87 3.05 6.04
C ILE A 111 -15.88 4.03 6.62
N GLU A 112 -15.40 5.20 7.02
CA GLU A 112 -16.20 6.30 7.53
C GLU A 112 -16.38 7.37 6.45
N GLU A 113 -17.61 7.88 6.32
CA GLU A 113 -17.85 9.07 5.50
C GLU A 113 -17.06 10.24 6.07
N ASP A 114 -16.42 11.02 5.20
CA ASP A 114 -15.65 12.16 5.63
C ASP A 114 -16.56 13.16 6.36
N PRO A 115 -16.23 13.61 7.59
CA PRO A 115 -17.13 14.43 8.40
C PRO A 115 -17.41 15.83 7.84
N ASN A 116 -16.82 16.22 6.70
CA ASN A 116 -17.01 17.51 6.04
C ASN A 116 -16.77 17.41 4.52
N VAL A 117 -17.69 16.78 3.79
CA VAL A 117 -17.89 17.06 2.35
C VAL A 117 -19.10 17.96 2.20
#